data_AF-G2LEM2-F1
#
_entry.id   AF-G2LEM2-F1
#
_cell.length_a   1.000
_cell.length_b   1.000
_cell.length_c   1.000
_cell.angle_alpha   90.00
_cell.angle_beta   90.00
_cell.angle_gamma   90.00
#
_symmetry.space_group_name_H-M   'P 1'
#
loop_
_entity.id
_entity.type
_entity.pdbx_description
1 polymer ?
#
loop_
_entity_poly.entity_id
_entity_poly.type
_entity_poly.pdbx_seq_one_letter_code
_entity_poly.pdbx_strand_id
1 'polypeptide(L)'
;MPESPQPPTYPAEGTSAAPAAPSPPTTGLLTTVGVPDLLRRAYSERFTGELLLSRGDEQKQIYFETGNIVFAASNQPADRIGASLLRQGLITQADFDRILAQAHEGKRFGQALVEAGLMSERDLITNITFQILDIIYSVFNWTTGNFEFIPGEHRVAEELKLKLTTASIILEGVRRLEDFGIIRRGLGDLNRFIAPSSSPLLRLQTVTLKPFERQLLELITQPLDLLHILVVVNAPPAATLKAIFGLISAGILEQTEPPTLSRDTGKFELPAALRPVIPLATPTTASQAQPAYSPDYAAFRSRLDELWTRIRLNNPHLILNVPVGATLEDINVAYLRLADQFHPDRFLTAPIPLRREVEEAFRHIVQSFEYLRQQALQIRLQRTTGRFTATPHVVRTTGAYPMAPLPPTPPTPPPPAPPPQKRTATRTPNPVKPTGNAEVDAAIDDFLAYLDDQKAPLVVSDSLSLLLRTEPPFALPRERVAEIVAGWAYNQASQRQRPLNEMLLAALEDIRHAERARVLKAFNPDTFYEAFVADLMLFCPPEEQELFQLKLGALRDFLRHA
;
A
#
# COMPACT_ATOMS: atom_id res chain seq x y z
N MET A 1 29.04 62.05 -41.75
CA MET A 1 27.81 61.65 -41.06
C MET A 1 26.68 62.52 -41.57
N PRO A 2 25.63 61.90 -42.13
CA PRO A 2 24.29 62.36 -41.84
C PRO A 2 23.37 61.22 -41.41
N GLU A 3 22.52 61.61 -40.49
CA GLU A 3 21.49 60.89 -39.74
C GLU A 3 20.43 60.30 -40.68
N SER A 4 20.15 59.00 -40.53
CA SER A 4 19.11 58.29 -41.28
C SER A 4 17.78 58.28 -40.50
N PRO A 5 16.64 58.44 -41.18
CA PRO A 5 15.35 58.75 -40.57
C PRO A 5 14.65 57.52 -39.96
N GLN A 6 13.87 57.76 -38.90
CA GLN A 6 12.99 56.77 -38.26
C GLN A 6 11.82 56.34 -39.17
N PRO A 7 11.46 55.04 -39.20
CA PRO A 7 10.21 54.55 -39.78
C PRO A 7 9.04 54.52 -38.75
N PRO A 8 7.78 54.46 -39.22
CA PRO A 8 6.60 54.93 -38.48
C PRO A 8 6.05 53.97 -37.43
N THR A 9 5.42 54.54 -36.41
CA THR A 9 4.62 53.88 -35.37
C THR A 9 3.30 53.34 -35.93
N TYR A 10 3.02 52.06 -35.68
CA TYR A 10 1.70 51.43 -35.79
C TYR A 10 1.20 50.99 -34.40
N PRO A 11 -0.11 51.00 -34.15
CA PRO A 11 -0.68 50.90 -32.81
C PRO A 11 -0.55 49.49 -32.23
N ALA A 12 -0.36 49.41 -30.91
CA ALA A 12 -0.34 48.16 -30.16
C ALA A 12 -1.73 47.51 -30.19
N GLU A 13 -1.89 46.45 -30.98
CA GLU A 13 -3.01 45.52 -30.83
C GLU A 13 -2.83 44.76 -29.51
N GLY A 14 -3.82 44.91 -28.63
CA GLY A 14 -3.85 44.26 -27.33
C GLY A 14 -3.83 42.74 -27.47
N THR A 15 -2.87 42.12 -26.80
CA THR A 15 -2.86 40.67 -26.57
C THR A 15 -4.10 40.29 -25.78
N SER A 16 -5.14 39.82 -26.47
CA SER A 16 -6.27 39.12 -25.86
C SER A 16 -5.72 37.82 -25.25
N ALA A 17 -5.51 37.84 -23.93
CA ALA A 17 -5.17 36.64 -23.17
C ALA A 17 -6.25 35.57 -23.40
N ALA A 18 -5.82 34.36 -23.78
CA ALA A 18 -6.70 33.20 -23.82
C ALA A 18 -7.35 33.02 -22.43
N PRO A 19 -8.66 32.66 -22.36
CA PRO A 19 -9.34 32.52 -21.09
C PRO A 19 -8.66 31.42 -20.27
N ALA A 20 -8.20 31.78 -19.07
CA ALA A 20 -7.75 30.82 -18.07
C ALA A 20 -8.85 29.79 -17.83
N ALA A 21 -8.48 28.51 -17.76
CA ALA A 21 -9.41 27.46 -17.37
C ALA A 21 -10.11 27.87 -16.05
N PRO A 22 -11.43 27.70 -15.94
CA PRO A 22 -12.16 28.15 -14.76
C PRO A 22 -11.60 27.46 -13.51
N SER A 23 -11.25 28.25 -12.50
CA SER A 23 -10.84 27.73 -11.20
C SER A 23 -11.91 26.78 -10.67
N PRO A 24 -11.55 25.58 -10.18
CA PRO A 24 -12.54 24.62 -9.72
C PRO A 24 -13.35 25.23 -8.57
N PRO A 25 -14.66 24.95 -8.49
CA PRO A 25 -15.57 25.67 -7.62
C PRO A 25 -15.19 25.49 -6.16
N THR A 26 -15.15 26.59 -5.42
CA THR A 26 -14.78 26.62 -4.00
C THR A 26 -15.88 26.07 -3.11
N THR A 27 -17.14 26.13 -3.58
CA THR A 27 -18.32 25.57 -2.92
C THR A 27 -19.05 24.60 -3.85
N GLY A 28 -19.80 23.66 -3.30
CA GLY A 28 -20.61 22.75 -4.10
C GLY A 28 -21.35 21.69 -3.29
N LEU A 29 -21.91 20.70 -3.98
CA LEU A 29 -22.73 19.64 -3.39
C LEU A 29 -21.97 18.32 -3.31
N LEU A 30 -22.10 17.63 -2.17
CA LEU A 30 -21.54 16.28 -1.96
C LEU A 30 -22.24 15.19 -2.79
N THR A 31 -23.38 15.52 -3.41
CA THR A 31 -24.02 14.64 -4.40
C THR A 31 -23.24 14.61 -5.73
N THR A 32 -22.43 15.63 -6.00
CA THR A 32 -21.69 15.78 -7.27
C THR A 32 -20.22 15.36 -7.17
N VAL A 33 -19.60 15.58 -6.02
CA VAL A 33 -18.18 15.28 -5.77
C VAL A 33 -18.07 14.60 -4.41
N GLY A 34 -17.39 13.44 -4.38
CA GLY A 34 -17.17 12.71 -3.14
C GLY A 34 -16.09 13.35 -2.27
N VAL A 35 -16.17 13.13 -0.96
CA VAL A 35 -15.15 13.62 -0.02
C VAL A 35 -13.72 13.16 -0.39
N PRO A 36 -13.45 11.90 -0.82
CA PRO A 36 -12.11 11.49 -1.24
C PRO A 36 -11.51 12.39 -2.34
N ASP A 37 -12.33 12.83 -3.30
CA ASP A 37 -11.91 13.70 -4.40
C ASP A 37 -11.60 15.12 -3.91
N LEU A 38 -12.38 15.63 -2.95
CA LEU A 38 -12.13 16.93 -2.31
C LEU A 38 -10.80 16.91 -1.54
N LEU A 39 -10.51 15.84 -0.81
CA LEU A 39 -9.24 15.68 -0.10
C LEU A 39 -8.05 15.56 -1.08
N ARG A 40 -8.21 14.78 -2.15
CA ARG A 40 -7.22 14.67 -3.23
C ARG A 40 -6.96 16.01 -3.90
N ARG A 41 -8.01 16.79 -4.15
CA ARG A 41 -7.91 18.14 -4.71
C ARG A 41 -7.12 19.06 -3.79
N ALA A 42 -7.47 19.11 -2.50
CA ALA A 42 -6.75 19.92 -1.51
C ALA A 42 -5.25 19.59 -1.50
N TYR A 43 -4.92 18.30 -1.54
CA TYR A 43 -3.54 17.84 -1.63
C TYR A 43 -2.84 18.27 -2.92
N SER A 44 -3.47 18.03 -4.07
CA SER A 44 -2.89 18.31 -5.40
C SER A 44 -2.67 19.80 -5.63
N GLU A 45 -3.57 20.63 -5.11
CA GLU A 45 -3.51 22.10 -5.19
C GLU A 45 -2.63 22.73 -4.09
N ARG A 46 -2.04 21.92 -3.20
CA ARG A 46 -1.30 22.37 -2.00
C ARG A 46 -2.10 23.38 -1.17
N PHE A 47 -3.39 23.14 -1.03
CA PHE A 47 -4.32 24.03 -0.36
C PHE A 47 -3.94 24.24 1.12
N THR A 48 -4.03 25.48 1.59
CA THR A 48 -3.91 25.86 3.01
C THR A 48 -5.18 26.59 3.42
N GLY A 49 -5.89 26.04 4.39
CA GLY A 49 -7.25 26.47 4.70
C GLY A 49 -8.08 25.41 5.39
N GLU A 50 -9.38 25.63 5.38
CA GLU A 50 -10.40 24.72 5.89
C GLU A 50 -11.26 24.19 4.74
N LEU A 51 -11.57 22.90 4.78
CA LEU A 51 -12.70 22.31 4.06
C LEU A 51 -13.85 22.16 5.05
N LEU A 52 -14.88 22.99 4.89
CA LEU A 52 -16.12 22.92 5.64
C LEU A 52 -17.10 22.00 4.92
N LEU A 53 -17.60 21.00 5.64
CA LEU A 53 -18.60 20.03 5.18
C LEU A 53 -19.87 20.20 6.03
N SER A 54 -21.01 20.38 5.38
CA SER A 54 -22.29 20.60 6.08
C SER A 54 -23.41 19.70 5.56
N ARG A 55 -24.20 19.13 6.48
CA ARG A 55 -25.39 18.31 6.18
C ARG A 55 -26.45 18.53 7.26
N GLY A 56 -27.46 19.34 6.93
CA GLY A 56 -28.42 19.80 7.93
C GLY A 56 -27.72 20.60 9.02
N ASP A 57 -27.93 20.20 10.28
CA ASP A 57 -27.25 20.82 11.43
C ASP A 57 -25.85 20.25 11.69
N GLU A 58 -25.42 19.23 10.95
CA GLU A 58 -24.11 18.61 11.09
C GLU A 58 -23.05 19.38 10.31
N GLN A 59 -22.00 19.84 11.00
CA GLN A 59 -20.86 20.56 10.41
C GLN A 59 -19.55 19.94 10.86
N LYS A 60 -18.69 19.64 9.89
CA LYS A 60 -17.34 19.09 10.10
C LYS A 60 -16.33 19.87 9.28
N GLN A 61 -15.17 20.08 9.86
CA GLN A 61 -14.13 20.95 9.34
C GLN A 61 -12.84 20.15 9.24
N ILE A 62 -12.16 20.22 8.11
CA ILE A 62 -10.86 19.57 7.90
C ILE A 62 -9.85 20.65 7.56
N TYR A 63 -8.79 20.77 8.34
CA TYR A 63 -7.77 21.81 8.15
C TYR A 63 -6.57 21.27 7.38
N PHE A 64 -6.07 22.09 6.47
CA PHE A 64 -4.98 21.77 5.58
C PHE A 64 -3.84 22.77 5.70
N GLU A 65 -2.61 22.26 5.62
CA GLU A 65 -1.38 23.04 5.45
C GLU A 65 -0.61 22.48 4.26
N THR A 66 -0.45 23.28 3.20
CA THR A 66 0.24 22.88 1.96
C THR A 66 -0.30 21.56 1.38
N GLY A 67 -1.61 21.36 1.47
CA GLY A 67 -2.31 20.16 1.02
C GLY A 67 -2.32 18.98 2.01
N ASN A 68 -1.59 19.08 3.13
CA ASN A 68 -1.57 18.04 4.15
C ASN A 68 -2.70 18.26 5.17
N ILE A 69 -3.47 17.23 5.48
CA ILE A 69 -4.46 17.30 6.55
C ILE A 69 -3.72 17.39 7.89
N VAL A 70 -3.94 18.47 8.63
CA VAL A 70 -3.30 18.70 9.93
C VAL A 70 -4.26 18.52 11.10
N PHE A 71 -5.56 18.75 10.91
CA PHE A 71 -6.54 18.71 12.00
C PHE A 71 -7.97 18.53 11.46
N ALA A 72 -8.90 18.17 12.33
CA ALA A 72 -10.33 18.21 12.02
C ALA A 72 -11.16 18.54 13.27
N ALA A 73 -12.30 19.21 13.05
CA ALA A 73 -13.25 19.60 14.09
C ALA A 73 -14.69 19.25 13.68
N SER A 74 -15.58 19.15 14.67
CA SER A 74 -16.99 18.85 14.46
C SER A 74 -17.85 19.56 15.48
N ASN A 75 -19.05 19.97 15.05
CA ASN A 75 -20.06 20.53 15.95
C ASN A 75 -20.89 19.46 16.68
N GLN A 76 -20.74 18.18 16.34
CA GLN A 76 -21.56 17.10 16.91
C GLN A 76 -21.11 16.71 18.32
N PRO A 77 -22.03 16.62 19.29
CA PRO A 77 -21.71 16.13 20.63
C PRO A 77 -21.10 14.73 20.63
N ALA A 78 -21.54 13.86 19.72
CA ALA A 78 -21.02 12.50 19.56
C ALA A 78 -19.54 12.47 19.14
N ASP A 79 -19.05 13.51 18.46
CA ASP A 79 -17.65 13.56 18.03
C ASP A 79 -16.71 14.12 19.08
N ARG A 80 -17.23 14.61 20.22
CA ARG A 80 -16.40 15.17 21.29
C ARG A 80 -15.54 14.09 21.94
N ILE A 81 -14.36 14.48 22.44
CA ILE A 81 -13.37 13.56 23.04
C ILE A 81 -14.00 12.67 24.11
N GLY A 82 -14.79 13.21 25.03
CA GLY A 82 -15.40 12.40 26.09
C GLY A 82 -16.40 11.37 25.57
N ALA A 83 -17.19 11.70 24.54
CA ALA A 83 -18.08 10.74 23.89
C ALA A 83 -17.29 9.66 23.12
N SER A 84 -16.17 10.04 22.50
CA SER A 84 -15.24 9.10 21.88
C SER A 84 -14.66 8.12 22.89
N LEU A 85 -14.17 8.61 24.03
CA LEU A 85 -13.61 7.81 25.11
C LEU A 85 -14.64 6.85 25.73
N LEU A 86 -15.88 7.30 25.92
CA LEU A 86 -17.00 6.46 26.37
C LEU A 86 -17.28 5.32 25.39
N ARG A 87 -17.38 5.61 24.09
CA ARG A 87 -17.62 4.58 23.07
C ARG A 87 -16.52 3.53 23.02
N GLN A 88 -15.28 3.94 23.23
CA GLN A 88 -14.12 3.05 23.26
C GLN A 88 -14.05 2.25 24.58
N GLY A 89 -14.80 2.68 25.61
CA GLY A 89 -14.80 2.07 26.94
C GLY A 89 -13.59 2.47 27.79
N LEU A 90 -12.91 3.58 27.44
CA LEU A 90 -11.73 4.07 28.15
C LEU A 90 -12.09 4.86 29.41
N ILE A 91 -13.32 5.33 29.50
CA ILE A 91 -13.90 5.94 30.70
C ILE A 91 -15.32 5.40 30.90
N THR A 92 -15.79 5.36 32.14
CA THR A 92 -17.17 4.97 32.45
C THR A 92 -18.13 6.15 32.32
N GLN A 93 -19.44 5.89 32.24
CA GLN A 93 -20.45 6.97 32.28
C GLN A 93 -20.35 7.78 33.58
N ALA A 94 -20.08 7.11 34.71
CA ALA A 94 -19.90 7.77 36.00
C ALA A 94 -18.66 8.70 36.01
N ASP A 95 -17.55 8.26 35.40
CA ASP A 95 -16.37 9.11 35.24
C ASP A 95 -16.65 10.29 34.32
N PHE A 96 -17.33 10.07 33.20
CA PHE A 96 -17.70 11.14 32.28
C PHE A 96 -18.54 12.21 32.98
N ASP A 97 -19.58 11.81 33.73
CA ASP A 97 -20.45 12.76 34.44
C ASP A 97 -19.68 13.52 35.53
N ARG A 98 -18.81 12.82 36.27
CA ARG A 98 -17.93 13.41 37.30
C ARG A 98 -16.99 14.47 36.69
N ILE A 99 -16.35 14.15 35.58
CA ILE A 99 -15.38 15.03 34.92
C ILE A 99 -16.09 16.17 34.19
N LEU A 100 -17.25 15.93 33.60
CA LEU A 100 -18.05 16.96 32.96
C LEU A 100 -18.44 18.05 33.96
N ALA A 101 -18.87 17.66 35.17
CA ALA A 101 -19.17 18.60 36.25
C ALA A 101 -17.96 19.50 36.62
N GLN A 102 -16.75 18.95 36.62
CA GLN A 102 -15.51 19.69 36.88
C GLN A 102 -15.08 20.57 35.70
N ALA A 103 -15.31 20.12 34.46
CA ALA A 103 -14.96 20.87 33.25
C ALA A 103 -15.80 22.16 33.09
N HIS A 104 -17.01 22.19 33.64
CA HIS A 104 -17.85 23.40 33.69
C HIS A 104 -17.24 24.55 34.53
N GLU A 105 -16.25 24.27 35.38
CA GLU A 105 -15.51 25.28 36.16
C GLU A 105 -14.41 26.01 35.36
N GLY A 106 -14.50 25.99 34.02
CA GLY A 106 -13.60 26.73 33.11
C GLY A 106 -12.40 25.94 32.59
N LYS A 107 -12.34 24.62 32.83
CA LYS A 107 -11.26 23.73 32.37
C LYS A 107 -11.66 22.94 31.12
N ARG A 108 -10.70 22.60 30.27
CA ARG A 108 -10.96 21.70 29.12
C ARG A 108 -11.16 20.27 29.65
N PHE A 109 -12.17 19.56 29.15
CA PHE A 109 -12.51 18.19 29.57
C PHE A 109 -11.29 17.24 29.59
N GLY A 110 -10.41 17.32 28.59
CA GLY A 110 -9.18 16.52 28.54
C GLY A 110 -8.20 16.82 29.67
N GLN A 111 -8.03 18.09 30.06
CA GLN A 111 -7.16 18.45 31.20
C GLN A 111 -7.71 17.91 32.51
N ALA A 112 -9.04 17.98 32.69
CA ALA A 112 -9.69 17.44 33.87
C ALA A 112 -9.51 15.90 33.99
N LEU A 113 -9.49 15.16 32.87
CA LEU A 113 -9.17 13.73 32.88
C LEU A 113 -7.76 13.43 33.37
N VAL A 114 -6.77 14.24 32.95
CA VAL A 114 -5.37 14.07 33.33
C VAL A 114 -5.16 14.41 34.81
N GLU A 115 -5.74 15.52 35.27
CA GLU A 115 -5.68 15.93 36.68
C GLU A 115 -6.37 14.91 37.61
N ALA A 116 -7.46 14.31 37.16
CA ALA A 116 -8.17 13.27 37.91
C ALA A 116 -7.44 11.91 37.92
N GLY A 117 -6.31 11.78 37.22
CA GLY A 117 -5.52 10.55 37.13
C GLY A 117 -6.18 9.43 36.31
N LEU A 118 -7.23 9.75 35.54
CA LEU A 118 -7.94 8.77 34.69
C LEU A 118 -7.19 8.47 33.39
N MET A 119 -6.33 9.40 32.95
CA MET A 119 -5.60 9.30 31.69
C MET A 119 -4.27 10.04 31.78
N SER A 120 -3.22 9.53 31.13
CA SER A 120 -1.97 10.29 31.00
C SER A 120 -2.08 11.35 29.89
N GLU A 121 -1.20 12.36 29.90
CA GLU A 121 -1.14 13.36 28.82
C GLU A 121 -0.82 12.72 27.46
N ARG A 122 0.05 11.69 27.43
CA ARG A 122 0.36 10.90 26.23
C ARG A 122 -0.88 10.18 25.69
N ASP A 123 -1.64 9.52 26.57
CA ASP A 123 -2.87 8.84 26.19
C ASP A 123 -3.93 9.83 25.68
N LEU A 124 -4.02 11.02 26.31
CA LEU A 124 -4.96 12.05 25.87
C LEU A 124 -4.66 12.52 24.44
N ILE A 125 -3.39 12.84 24.14
CA ILE A 125 -2.98 13.27 22.79
C ILE A 125 -3.30 12.18 21.76
N THR A 126 -3.06 10.92 22.11
CA THR A 126 -3.33 9.79 21.22
C THR A 126 -4.82 9.61 20.97
N ASN A 127 -5.64 9.76 22.01
CA ASN A 127 -7.11 9.70 21.88
C ASN A 127 -7.69 10.90 21.12
N ILE A 128 -7.08 12.09 21.24
CA ILE A 128 -7.42 13.25 20.40
C ILE A 128 -7.09 12.93 18.93
N THR A 129 -5.95 12.30 18.66
CA THR A 129 -5.59 11.86 17.30
C THR A 129 -6.63 10.89 16.74
N PHE A 130 -7.09 9.91 17.53
CA PHE A 130 -8.17 9.01 17.13
C PHE A 130 -9.49 9.74 16.90
N GLN A 131 -9.87 10.68 17.78
CA GLN A 131 -11.07 11.50 17.62
C GLN A 131 -11.03 12.29 16.30
N ILE A 132 -9.90 12.92 15.97
CA ILE A 132 -9.70 13.67 14.72
C ILE A 132 -9.87 12.74 13.51
N LEU A 133 -9.26 11.55 13.54
CA LEU A 133 -9.38 10.57 12.47
C LEU A 133 -10.82 10.04 12.32
N ASP A 134 -11.52 9.79 13.43
CA ASP A 134 -12.93 9.38 13.42
C ASP A 134 -13.82 10.47 12.78
N ILE A 135 -13.57 11.76 13.08
CA ILE A 135 -14.24 12.87 12.42
C ILE A 135 -13.99 12.82 10.91
N ILE A 136 -12.73 12.68 10.48
CA ILE A 136 -12.38 12.62 9.06
C ILE A 136 -13.03 11.42 8.38
N TYR A 137 -12.97 10.22 8.97
CA TYR A 137 -13.54 9.02 8.37
C TYR A 137 -15.07 9.03 8.35
N SER A 138 -15.72 9.70 9.31
CA SER A 138 -17.18 9.79 9.36
C SER A 138 -17.77 10.52 8.14
N VAL A 139 -17.03 11.45 7.52
CA VAL A 139 -17.51 12.18 6.34
C VAL A 139 -17.35 11.40 5.03
N PHE A 140 -16.55 10.33 5.00
CA PHE A 140 -16.37 9.54 3.78
C PHE A 140 -17.68 8.91 3.28
N ASN A 141 -18.59 8.58 4.21
CA ASN A 141 -19.90 8.02 3.89
C ASN A 141 -20.97 9.09 3.58
N TRP A 142 -20.62 10.39 3.56
CA TRP A 142 -21.59 11.43 3.24
C TRP A 142 -21.85 11.49 1.73
N THR A 143 -23.10 11.25 1.34
CA THR A 143 -23.55 11.29 -0.07
C THR A 143 -24.39 12.52 -0.40
N THR A 144 -24.71 13.34 0.60
CA THR A 144 -25.51 14.56 0.50
C THR A 144 -24.91 15.63 1.43
N GLY A 145 -25.24 16.90 1.17
CA GLY A 145 -24.70 18.04 1.89
C GLY A 145 -23.92 18.98 0.98
N ASN A 146 -23.27 19.97 1.58
CA ASN A 146 -22.48 20.98 0.90
C ASN A 146 -21.02 20.92 1.36
N PHE A 147 -20.12 21.34 0.48
CA PHE A 147 -18.73 21.61 0.83
C PHE A 147 -18.38 23.07 0.52
N GLU A 148 -17.41 23.60 1.26
CA GLU A 148 -16.81 24.92 1.04
C GLU A 148 -15.32 24.88 1.40
N PHE A 149 -14.46 25.36 0.50
CA PHE A 149 -13.04 25.60 0.77
C PHE A 149 -12.85 27.04 1.24
N ILE A 150 -12.33 27.23 2.45
CA ILE A 150 -12.10 28.54 3.05
C ILE A 150 -10.57 28.72 3.18
N PRO A 151 -9.93 29.53 2.32
CA PRO A 151 -8.50 29.79 2.43
C PRO A 151 -8.16 30.51 3.74
N GLY A 152 -7.08 30.10 4.40
CA GLY A 152 -6.63 30.75 5.62
C GLY A 152 -5.71 29.89 6.47
N GLU A 153 -4.80 30.53 7.20
CA GLU A 153 -3.97 29.82 8.17
C GLU A 153 -4.75 29.58 9.46
N HIS A 154 -4.76 28.34 9.92
CA HIS A 154 -5.39 27.95 11.17
C HIS A 154 -4.30 27.62 12.19
N ARG A 155 -4.37 28.24 13.37
CA ARG A 155 -3.41 27.95 14.45
C ARG A 155 -3.82 26.68 15.17
N VAL A 156 -3.24 25.56 14.75
CA VAL A 156 -3.32 24.27 15.45
C VAL A 156 -2.04 24.09 16.26
N ALA A 157 -2.16 23.69 17.53
CA ALA A 157 -0.99 23.36 18.33
C ALA A 157 -0.22 22.19 17.67
N GLU A 158 1.11 22.32 17.55
CA GLU A 158 1.96 21.35 16.83
C GLU A 158 1.80 19.90 17.35
N GLU A 159 1.61 19.73 18.67
CA GLU A 159 1.38 18.43 19.30
C GLU A 159 0.06 17.75 18.90
N LEU A 160 -0.92 18.52 18.42
CA LEU A 160 -2.21 18.04 17.97
C LEU A 160 -2.28 17.85 16.45
N LYS A 161 -1.24 18.27 15.71
CA LYS A 161 -1.20 18.10 14.26
C LYS A 161 -1.03 16.63 13.91
N LEU A 162 -1.84 16.17 12.95
CA LEU A 162 -1.70 14.83 12.41
C LEU A 162 -0.34 14.66 11.73
N LYS A 163 0.34 13.55 12.04
CA LYS A 163 1.62 13.16 11.41
C LYS A 163 1.44 12.22 10.21
N LEU A 164 0.20 11.89 9.87
CA LEU A 164 -0.13 10.96 8.78
C LEU A 164 -0.16 11.72 7.44
N THR A 165 0.28 11.05 6.37
CA THR A 165 0.15 11.62 5.02
C THR A 165 -1.32 11.66 4.59
N THR A 166 -1.74 12.71 3.89
CA THR A 166 -3.12 12.84 3.38
C THR A 166 -3.56 11.61 2.60
N ALA A 167 -2.67 11.01 1.82
CA ALA A 167 -2.98 9.80 1.07
C ALA A 167 -3.17 8.55 1.93
N SER A 168 -2.45 8.41 3.04
CA SER A 168 -2.71 7.33 4.01
C SER A 168 -4.10 7.47 4.63
N ILE A 169 -4.51 8.71 4.94
CA ILE A 169 -5.86 9.02 5.44
C ILE A 169 -6.91 8.72 4.37
N ILE A 170 -6.70 9.14 3.13
CA ILE A 170 -7.64 8.87 2.02
C ILE A 170 -7.79 7.36 1.79
N LEU A 171 -6.67 6.63 1.71
CA LEU A 171 -6.69 5.20 1.45
C LEU A 171 -7.39 4.44 2.57
N GLU A 172 -7.09 4.76 3.83
CA GLU A 172 -7.75 4.15 4.98
C GLU A 172 -9.24 4.51 5.08
N GLY A 173 -9.61 5.76 4.75
CA GLY A 173 -11.00 6.17 4.68
C GLY A 173 -11.78 5.42 3.60
N VAL A 174 -11.19 5.20 2.41
CA VAL A 174 -11.81 4.39 1.36
C VAL A 174 -11.96 2.93 1.78
N ARG A 175 -10.97 2.34 2.47
CA ARG A 175 -11.07 0.97 3.00
C ARG A 175 -12.24 0.79 3.96
N ARG A 176 -12.66 1.86 4.65
CA ARG A 176 -13.79 1.87 5.59
C ARG A 176 -15.16 2.12 4.96
N LEU A 177 -15.22 2.48 3.67
CA LEU A 177 -16.50 2.70 2.98
C LEU A 177 -17.35 1.43 2.96
N GLU A 178 -18.59 1.53 3.42
CA GLU A 178 -19.55 0.42 3.34
C GLU A 178 -20.46 0.56 2.12
N ASP A 179 -20.82 1.79 1.75
CA ASP A 179 -21.66 2.07 0.59
C ASP A 179 -20.88 1.97 -0.72
N PHE A 180 -21.12 0.87 -1.44
CA PHE A 180 -20.55 0.63 -2.77
C PHE A 180 -21.02 1.67 -3.81
N GLY A 181 -22.14 2.35 -3.58
CA GLY A 181 -22.63 3.44 -4.41
C GLY A 181 -21.66 4.62 -4.48
N ILE A 182 -20.93 4.91 -3.40
CA ILE A 182 -19.88 5.95 -3.37
C ILE A 182 -18.72 5.54 -4.28
N ILE A 183 -18.26 4.29 -4.15
CA ILE A 183 -17.17 3.72 -4.96
C ILE A 183 -17.55 3.76 -6.45
N ARG A 184 -18.76 3.33 -6.79
CA ARG A 184 -19.24 3.33 -8.19
C ARG A 184 -19.35 4.75 -8.75
N ARG A 185 -19.84 5.72 -7.97
CA ARG A 185 -19.90 7.13 -8.39
C ARG A 185 -18.51 7.70 -8.62
N GLY A 186 -17.58 7.45 -7.69
CA GLY A 186 -16.21 7.93 -7.79
C GLY A 186 -15.42 7.30 -8.95
N LEU A 187 -15.66 6.01 -9.24
CA LEU A 187 -15.06 5.36 -10.40
C LEU A 187 -15.71 5.76 -11.73
N GLY A 188 -16.98 6.20 -11.74
CA GLY A 188 -17.66 6.60 -12.97
C GLY A 188 -17.80 5.45 -13.98
N ASP A 189 -17.40 5.69 -15.22
CA ASP A 189 -17.47 4.71 -16.31
C ASP A 189 -16.44 3.58 -16.10
N LEU A 190 -16.93 2.34 -16.09
CA LEU A 190 -16.09 1.17 -15.88
C LEU A 190 -15.30 0.74 -17.13
N ASN A 191 -15.52 1.35 -18.29
CA ASN A 191 -14.75 1.12 -19.53
C ASN A 191 -13.48 1.99 -19.62
N ARG A 192 -12.99 2.52 -18.49
CA ARG A 192 -11.80 3.36 -18.39
C ARG A 192 -10.54 2.52 -18.23
N PHE A 193 -9.42 3.04 -18.73
CA PHE A 193 -8.11 2.46 -18.48
C PHE A 193 -7.53 3.03 -17.20
N ILE A 194 -6.97 2.16 -16.37
CA ILE A 194 -6.27 2.50 -15.14
C ILE A 194 -4.78 2.47 -15.40
N ALA A 195 -4.08 3.53 -15.02
CA ALA A 195 -2.64 3.67 -15.21
C ALA A 195 -1.96 4.14 -13.91
N PRO A 196 -0.65 3.93 -13.75
CA PRO A 196 0.13 4.64 -12.74
C PRO A 196 -0.05 6.14 -12.89
N SER A 197 -0.29 6.84 -11.78
CA SER A 197 -0.43 8.30 -11.76
C SER A 197 0.74 8.97 -12.46
N SER A 198 0.51 9.99 -13.28
CA SER A 198 1.55 10.72 -14.00
C SER A 198 2.31 11.73 -13.12
N SER A 199 1.72 12.13 -12.00
CA SER A 199 2.27 13.13 -11.08
C SER A 199 3.32 12.55 -10.12
N PRO A 200 4.59 13.02 -10.17
CA PRO A 200 5.63 12.56 -9.26
C PRO A 200 5.31 12.82 -7.78
N LEU A 201 4.60 13.91 -7.47
CA LEU A 201 4.24 14.28 -6.10
C LEU A 201 3.27 13.27 -5.45
N LEU A 202 2.38 12.68 -6.24
CA LEU A 202 1.42 11.69 -5.75
C LEU A 202 2.03 10.29 -5.63
N ARG A 203 3.07 9.97 -6.42
CA ARG A 203 3.78 8.67 -6.33
C ARG A 203 4.75 8.56 -5.15
N LEU A 204 5.35 9.67 -4.72
CA LEU A 204 6.42 9.68 -3.70
C LEU A 204 5.90 9.66 -2.25
N GLN A 205 4.60 9.50 -2.05
CA GLN A 205 4.02 9.45 -0.72
C GLN A 205 4.39 8.13 -0.02
N THR A 206 4.85 8.23 1.22
CA THR A 206 4.98 7.07 2.11
C THR A 206 3.59 6.62 2.53
N VAL A 207 3.06 5.61 1.83
CA VAL A 207 1.75 5.01 2.09
C VAL A 207 1.93 3.54 2.47
N THR A 208 1.25 3.11 3.53
CA THR A 208 1.20 1.71 3.90
C THR A 208 0.17 0.98 3.04
N LEU A 209 0.67 0.25 2.04
CA LEU A 209 -0.14 -0.56 1.12
C LEU A 209 -0.39 -1.96 1.69
N LYS A 210 -1.64 -2.43 1.60
CA LYS A 210 -1.98 -3.82 1.90
C LYS A 210 -1.46 -4.75 0.79
N PRO A 211 -1.25 -6.05 1.06
CA PRO A 211 -0.72 -6.99 0.07
C PRO A 211 -1.49 -6.99 -1.26
N PHE A 212 -2.81 -6.90 -1.20
CA PHE A 212 -3.66 -6.86 -2.39
C PHE A 212 -3.50 -5.57 -3.21
N GLU A 213 -3.33 -4.41 -2.55
CA GLU A 213 -3.07 -3.13 -3.22
C GLU A 213 -1.70 -3.16 -3.92
N ARG A 214 -0.69 -3.77 -3.29
CA ARG A 214 0.65 -3.96 -3.89
C ARG A 214 0.58 -4.84 -5.14
N GLN A 215 -0.16 -5.96 -5.07
CA GLN A 215 -0.39 -6.83 -6.22
C GLN A 215 -1.04 -6.09 -7.40
N LEU A 216 -2.00 -5.20 -7.12
CA LEU A 216 -2.63 -4.38 -8.16
C LEU A 216 -1.64 -3.41 -8.81
N LEU A 217 -0.73 -2.80 -8.03
CA LEU A 217 0.29 -1.91 -8.57
C LEU A 217 1.35 -2.65 -9.41
N GLU A 218 1.72 -3.88 -9.03
CA GLU A 218 2.62 -4.73 -9.80
C GLU A 218 1.99 -5.19 -11.13
N LEU A 219 0.67 -5.37 -11.16
CA LEU A 219 -0.07 -5.70 -12.38
C LEU A 219 -0.21 -4.47 -13.29
N ILE A 220 -0.55 -3.31 -12.73
CA ILE A 220 -0.85 -2.07 -13.46
C ILE A 220 0.45 -1.27 -13.65
N THR A 221 1.41 -1.85 -14.37
CA THR A 221 2.64 -1.14 -14.78
C THR A 221 2.45 -0.29 -16.04
N GLN A 222 1.37 -0.56 -16.78
CA GLN A 222 0.95 0.14 -18.00
C GLN A 222 -0.57 0.36 -17.94
N PRO A 223 -1.13 1.28 -18.75
CA PRO A 223 -2.58 1.46 -18.82
C PRO A 223 -3.30 0.13 -19.13
N LEU A 224 -4.20 -0.28 -18.24
CA LEU A 224 -4.94 -1.53 -18.34
C LEU A 224 -6.45 -1.27 -18.20
N ASP A 225 -7.26 -1.97 -18.99
CA ASP A 225 -8.72 -1.87 -18.90
C ASP A 225 -9.20 -2.35 -17.53
N LEU A 226 -10.04 -1.54 -16.86
CA LEU A 226 -10.62 -1.89 -15.56
C LEU A 226 -11.36 -3.23 -15.60
N LEU A 227 -12.11 -3.52 -16.66
CA LEU A 227 -12.81 -4.80 -16.79
C LEU A 227 -11.83 -5.98 -16.93
N HIS A 228 -10.72 -5.78 -17.64
CA HIS A 228 -9.66 -6.78 -17.72
C HIS A 228 -9.00 -7.04 -16.36
N ILE A 229 -8.74 -5.98 -15.57
CA ILE A 229 -8.21 -6.11 -14.21
C ILE A 229 -9.14 -6.99 -13.35
N LEU A 230 -10.46 -6.79 -13.43
CA LEU A 230 -11.43 -7.60 -12.68
C LEU A 230 -11.43 -9.09 -13.05
N VAL A 231 -11.02 -9.44 -14.27
CA VAL A 231 -10.97 -10.83 -14.76
C VAL A 231 -9.64 -11.50 -14.41
N VAL A 232 -8.53 -10.77 -14.55
CA VAL A 232 -7.18 -11.31 -14.31
C VAL A 232 -6.89 -11.47 -12.82
N VAL A 233 -7.44 -10.58 -11.99
CA VAL A 233 -7.24 -10.62 -10.54
C VAL A 233 -8.16 -11.66 -9.92
N ASN A 234 -7.60 -12.66 -9.25
CA ASN A 234 -8.34 -13.68 -8.52
C ASN A 234 -8.88 -13.15 -7.17
N ALA A 235 -9.76 -12.15 -7.22
CA ALA A 235 -10.39 -11.54 -6.04
C ALA A 235 -11.83 -11.08 -6.33
N PRO A 236 -12.68 -10.89 -5.30
CA PRO A 236 -14.04 -10.41 -5.49
C PRO A 236 -14.10 -9.03 -6.18
N PRO A 237 -14.96 -8.82 -7.20
CA PRO A 237 -15.00 -7.57 -7.96
C PRO A 237 -15.20 -6.31 -7.10
N ALA A 238 -16.03 -6.40 -6.06
CA ALA A 238 -16.27 -5.29 -5.14
C ALA A 238 -15.00 -4.90 -4.36
N ALA A 239 -14.20 -5.88 -3.94
CA ALA A 239 -12.94 -5.64 -3.24
C ALA A 239 -11.89 -5.02 -4.19
N THR A 240 -11.81 -5.51 -5.43
CA THR A 240 -10.92 -4.97 -6.46
C THR A 240 -11.27 -3.52 -6.81
N LEU A 241 -12.56 -3.22 -7.03
CA LEU A 241 -13.03 -1.87 -7.34
C LEU A 241 -12.77 -0.91 -6.17
N LYS A 242 -12.97 -1.35 -4.93
CA LYS A 242 -12.66 -0.56 -3.73
C LYS A 242 -11.18 -0.25 -3.61
N ALA A 243 -10.31 -1.23 -3.85
CA ALA A 243 -8.86 -1.04 -3.80
C ALA A 243 -8.39 -0.07 -4.91
N ILE A 244 -8.88 -0.24 -6.14
CA ILE A 244 -8.56 0.66 -7.26
C ILE A 244 -9.07 2.08 -6.98
N PHE A 245 -10.29 2.23 -6.48
CA PHE A 245 -10.84 3.53 -6.10
C PHE A 245 -10.00 4.20 -5.00
N GLY A 246 -9.54 3.45 -4.00
CA GLY A 246 -8.64 3.95 -2.97
C GLY A 246 -7.31 4.43 -3.51
N LEU A 247 -6.69 3.65 -4.40
CA LEU A 247 -5.43 4.00 -5.06
C LEU A 247 -5.56 5.23 -5.98
N ILE A 248 -6.71 5.38 -6.68
CA ILE A 248 -7.01 6.57 -7.48
C ILE A 248 -7.21 7.80 -6.59
N SER A 249 -7.99 7.65 -5.51
CA SER A 249 -8.27 8.72 -4.55
C SER A 249 -7.00 9.19 -3.83
N ALA A 250 -6.09 8.26 -3.51
CA ALA A 250 -4.77 8.56 -2.98
C ALA A 250 -3.83 9.22 -4.02
N GLY A 251 -4.19 9.15 -5.32
CA GLY A 251 -3.39 9.69 -6.41
C GLY A 251 -2.25 8.79 -6.87
N ILE A 252 -2.22 7.52 -6.43
CA ILE A 252 -1.23 6.52 -6.83
C ILE A 252 -1.55 5.98 -8.23
N LEU A 253 -2.83 5.79 -8.52
CA LEU A 253 -3.36 5.46 -9.84
C LEU A 253 -4.16 6.64 -10.41
N GLU A 254 -4.38 6.63 -11.72
CA GLU A 254 -5.28 7.58 -12.38
C GLU A 254 -6.14 6.88 -13.42
N GLN A 255 -7.34 7.43 -13.66
CA GLN A 255 -8.18 7.04 -14.77
C GLN A 255 -7.75 7.80 -16.02
N THR A 256 -7.70 7.09 -17.12
CA THR A 256 -7.29 7.59 -18.42
C THR A 256 -8.36 7.25 -19.45
N GLU A 257 -8.53 8.12 -20.45
CA GLU A 257 -9.39 7.80 -21.59
C GLU A 257 -8.83 6.56 -22.32
N PRO A 258 -9.70 5.74 -22.94
CA PRO A 258 -9.22 4.75 -23.89
C PRO A 258 -8.38 5.48 -24.95
N PRO A 259 -7.18 4.97 -25.31
CA PRO A 259 -6.34 5.65 -26.26
C PRO A 259 -7.13 5.88 -27.56
N THR A 260 -7.25 7.15 -27.97
CA THR A 260 -8.10 7.50 -29.11
C THR A 260 -7.37 7.17 -30.40
N LEU A 261 -8.00 6.38 -31.27
CA LEU A 261 -7.58 6.21 -32.65
C LEU A 261 -7.81 7.51 -33.41
N SER A 262 -6.73 8.22 -33.71
CA SER A 262 -6.74 9.41 -34.57
C SER A 262 -7.25 9.02 -35.95
N ARG A 263 -8.40 9.58 -36.37
CA ARG A 263 -9.03 9.26 -37.66
C ARG A 263 -8.17 9.67 -38.86
N ASP A 264 -7.23 10.59 -38.66
CA ASP A 264 -6.36 11.12 -39.70
C ASP A 264 -5.04 10.34 -39.84
N THR A 265 -4.60 9.65 -38.79
CA THR A 265 -3.29 8.96 -38.77
C THR A 265 -3.33 7.47 -38.41
N GLY A 266 -4.49 6.96 -37.98
CA GLY A 266 -4.68 5.55 -37.60
C GLY A 266 -3.87 5.11 -36.38
N LYS A 267 -3.33 6.05 -35.59
CA LYS A 267 -2.55 5.78 -34.38
C LYS A 267 -3.36 6.03 -33.11
N PHE A 268 -3.06 5.27 -32.07
CA PHE A 268 -3.50 5.52 -30.70
C PHE A 268 -2.80 6.79 -30.16
N GLU A 269 -3.56 7.87 -29.97
CA GLU A 269 -3.09 9.10 -29.33
C GLU A 269 -3.33 9.00 -27.81
N LEU A 270 -2.28 9.21 -27.01
CA LEU A 270 -2.42 9.37 -25.56
C LEU A 270 -3.06 10.74 -25.24
N PRO A 271 -3.94 10.81 -24.23
CA PRO A 271 -4.53 12.06 -23.74
C PRO A 271 -3.46 13.10 -23.42
N ALA A 272 -3.75 14.38 -23.69
CA ALA A 272 -2.82 15.49 -23.49
C ALA A 272 -2.26 15.57 -22.05
N ALA A 273 -3.00 15.07 -21.05
CA ALA A 273 -2.58 15.00 -19.65
C ALA A 273 -1.38 14.08 -19.38
N LEU A 274 -1.12 13.11 -20.28
CA LEU A 274 0.01 12.17 -20.20
C LEU A 274 1.20 12.60 -21.08
N ARG A 275 1.10 13.74 -21.77
CA ARG A 275 2.24 14.31 -22.48
C ARG A 275 3.10 15.02 -21.43
N PRO A 276 4.40 14.66 -21.25
CA PRO A 276 5.26 15.42 -20.36
C PRO A 276 5.27 16.88 -20.83
N VAL A 277 4.85 17.79 -19.95
CA VAL A 277 4.96 19.24 -20.20
C VAL A 277 6.45 19.58 -20.14
N ILE A 278 7.11 19.53 -21.29
CA ILE A 278 8.39 20.20 -21.48
C ILE A 278 8.04 21.67 -21.73
N PRO A 279 8.53 22.64 -20.94
CA PRO A 279 8.30 24.05 -21.22
C PRO A 279 8.77 24.37 -22.64
N LEU A 280 7.87 24.91 -23.47
CA LEU A 280 8.20 25.31 -24.84
C LEU A 280 9.26 26.41 -24.80
N ALA A 281 10.50 26.07 -25.16
CA ALA A 281 11.36 27.02 -25.84
C ALA A 281 10.83 27.18 -27.26
N THR A 282 10.57 28.44 -27.65
CA THR A 282 10.06 28.83 -28.97
C THR A 282 10.89 28.26 -30.13
N PRO A 283 10.28 27.85 -31.25
CA PRO A 283 11.01 27.30 -32.37
C PRO A 283 11.63 28.42 -33.21
N THR A 284 12.94 28.35 -33.41
CA THR A 284 13.60 28.99 -34.57
C THR A 284 13.74 27.98 -35.68
N THR A 285 13.27 28.38 -36.85
CA THR A 285 13.24 27.69 -38.15
C THR A 285 14.59 27.12 -38.60
N ALA A 286 14.61 25.88 -39.10
CA ALA A 286 15.45 25.40 -40.21
C ALA A 286 15.06 23.93 -40.52
N SER A 287 14.45 23.64 -41.67
CA SER A 287 15.08 23.32 -42.96
C SER A 287 15.29 21.82 -43.16
N GLN A 288 14.72 21.32 -44.27
CA GLN A 288 14.73 19.92 -44.71
C GLN A 288 16.08 19.54 -45.32
N ALA A 289 16.68 18.44 -44.88
CA ALA A 289 17.68 17.68 -45.62
C ALA A 289 17.67 16.20 -45.20
N GLN A 290 17.57 15.27 -46.16
CA GLN A 290 17.74 13.83 -45.94
C GLN A 290 19.25 13.50 -45.81
N PRO A 291 19.70 12.72 -44.81
CA PRO A 291 21.12 12.37 -44.70
C PRO A 291 21.47 11.02 -45.34
N ALA A 292 22.69 10.97 -45.89
CA ALA A 292 23.38 9.77 -46.35
C ALA A 292 23.71 8.82 -45.18
N TYR A 293 23.54 7.51 -45.38
CA TYR A 293 23.62 6.49 -44.31
C TYR A 293 24.94 5.69 -44.27
N SER A 294 25.38 5.37 -43.04
CA SER A 294 26.54 4.55 -42.66
C SER A 294 26.47 3.09 -43.16
N PRO A 295 27.62 2.38 -43.38
CA PRO A 295 27.65 0.96 -43.78
C PRO A 295 26.85 0.01 -42.87
N ASP A 296 26.67 0.32 -41.58
CA ASP A 296 25.83 -0.46 -40.66
C ASP A 296 24.34 -0.43 -41.03
N TYR A 297 23.89 0.63 -41.70
CA TYR A 297 22.50 0.80 -42.12
C TYR A 297 22.13 -0.11 -43.27
N ALA A 298 23.05 -0.33 -44.23
CA ALA A 298 22.83 -1.21 -45.37
C ALA A 298 22.69 -2.67 -44.92
N ALA A 299 23.54 -3.13 -43.99
CA ALA A 299 23.47 -4.47 -43.41
C ALA A 299 22.23 -4.68 -42.53
N PHE A 300 21.75 -3.63 -41.86
CA PHE A 300 20.47 -3.67 -41.13
C PHE A 300 19.28 -3.78 -42.08
N ARG A 301 19.25 -2.98 -43.16
CA ARG A 301 18.16 -3.00 -44.15
C ARG A 301 17.99 -4.36 -44.82
N SER A 302 19.08 -5.01 -45.22
CA SER A 302 19.01 -6.36 -45.79
C SER A 302 18.39 -7.38 -44.83
N ARG A 303 18.67 -7.27 -43.51
CA ARG A 303 18.08 -8.13 -42.48
C ARG A 303 16.59 -7.84 -42.26
N LEU A 304 16.19 -6.57 -42.34
CA LEU A 304 14.79 -6.14 -42.24
C LEU A 304 13.98 -6.63 -43.47
N ASP A 305 14.54 -6.53 -44.67
CA ASP A 305 13.92 -7.04 -45.90
C ASP A 305 13.74 -8.57 -45.89
N GLU A 306 14.72 -9.29 -45.33
CA GLU A 306 14.64 -10.74 -45.15
C GLU A 306 13.56 -11.13 -44.12
N LEU A 307 13.41 -10.37 -43.04
CA LEU A 307 12.33 -10.56 -42.06
C LEU A 307 10.95 -10.31 -42.70
N TRP A 308 10.80 -9.24 -43.48
CA TRP A 308 9.56 -8.96 -44.21
C TRP A 308 9.23 -10.02 -45.25
N THR A 309 10.24 -10.63 -45.88
CA THR A 309 10.03 -11.77 -46.78
C THR A 309 9.46 -12.96 -46.03
N ARG A 310 9.92 -13.23 -44.80
CA ARG A 310 9.36 -14.28 -43.92
C ARG A 310 7.96 -13.95 -43.45
N ILE A 311 7.68 -12.68 -43.10
CA ILE A 311 6.35 -12.21 -42.67
C ILE A 311 5.33 -12.37 -43.80
N ARG A 312 5.70 -12.03 -45.04
CA ARG A 312 4.81 -12.19 -46.22
C ARG A 312 4.38 -13.64 -46.48
N LEU A 313 5.21 -14.61 -46.08
CA LEU A 313 4.87 -16.03 -46.18
C LEU A 313 3.87 -16.50 -45.10
N ASN A 314 3.50 -15.62 -44.16
CA ASN A 314 2.50 -15.81 -43.11
C ASN A 314 2.62 -17.14 -42.35
N ASN A 315 3.85 -17.57 -42.07
CA ASN A 315 4.15 -18.81 -41.37
C ASN A 315 4.92 -18.50 -40.08
N PRO A 316 4.32 -18.70 -38.89
CA PRO A 316 4.94 -18.38 -37.60
C PRO A 316 6.30 -19.04 -37.37
N HIS A 317 6.50 -20.26 -37.88
CA HIS A 317 7.79 -20.98 -37.80
C HIS A 317 8.88 -20.31 -38.65
N LEU A 318 8.53 -19.80 -39.82
CA LEU A 318 9.47 -19.09 -40.69
C LEU A 318 9.77 -17.68 -40.17
N ILE A 319 8.80 -17.01 -39.55
CA ILE A 319 8.98 -15.67 -38.95
C ILE A 319 9.98 -15.71 -37.79
N LEU A 320 9.83 -16.69 -36.88
CA LEU A 320 10.78 -16.92 -35.78
C LEU A 320 12.04 -17.70 -36.21
N ASN A 321 12.09 -18.20 -37.45
CA ASN A 321 13.16 -19.04 -37.98
C ASN A 321 13.45 -20.28 -37.12
N VAL A 322 12.39 -21.01 -36.76
CA VAL A 322 12.42 -22.24 -35.96
C VAL A 322 11.80 -23.40 -36.74
N PRO A 323 12.35 -24.64 -36.66
CA PRO A 323 11.78 -25.78 -37.36
C PRO A 323 10.40 -26.18 -36.79
N VAL A 324 9.60 -26.87 -37.61
CA VAL A 324 8.31 -27.42 -37.19
C VAL A 324 8.56 -28.55 -36.18
N GLY A 325 8.16 -28.34 -34.92
CA GLY A 325 8.44 -29.26 -33.80
C GLY A 325 9.52 -28.78 -32.81
N ALA A 326 10.00 -27.54 -32.95
CA ALA A 326 10.92 -26.90 -32.00
C ALA A 326 10.40 -26.93 -30.55
N THR A 327 11.31 -27.08 -29.58
CA THR A 327 10.93 -27.09 -28.17
C THR A 327 10.59 -25.68 -27.68
N LEU A 328 9.91 -25.59 -26.53
CA LEU A 328 9.58 -24.30 -25.92
C LEU A 328 10.84 -23.45 -25.65
N GLU A 329 11.96 -24.11 -25.34
CA GLU A 329 13.25 -23.47 -25.09
C GLU A 329 13.84 -22.89 -26.38
N ASP A 330 13.79 -23.64 -27.49
CA ASP A 330 14.24 -23.18 -28.81
C ASP A 330 13.41 -21.97 -29.30
N ILE A 331 12.10 -21.98 -29.04
CA ILE A 331 11.18 -20.89 -29.40
C ILE A 331 11.50 -19.61 -28.59
N ASN A 332 11.80 -19.73 -27.30
CA ASN A 332 12.19 -18.60 -26.45
C ASN A 332 13.55 -18.01 -26.88
N VAL A 333 14.54 -18.86 -27.18
CA VAL A 333 15.87 -18.42 -27.64
C VAL A 333 15.78 -17.70 -28.98
N ALA A 334 14.94 -18.20 -29.90
CA ALA A 334 14.71 -17.56 -31.20
C ALA A 334 14.01 -16.19 -31.06
N TYR A 335 13.03 -16.08 -30.17
CA TYR A 335 12.36 -14.81 -29.86
C TYR A 335 13.34 -13.79 -29.27
N LEU A 336 14.14 -14.18 -28.27
CA LEU A 336 15.10 -13.26 -27.63
C LEU A 336 16.15 -12.75 -28.62
N ARG A 337 16.60 -13.61 -29.56
CA ARG A 337 17.54 -13.21 -30.62
C ARG A 337 16.94 -12.18 -31.59
N LEU A 338 15.65 -12.31 -31.91
CA LEU A 338 14.94 -11.35 -32.78
C LEU A 338 14.57 -10.07 -32.02
N ALA A 339 14.21 -10.20 -30.74
CA ALA A 339 13.96 -9.06 -29.87
C ALA A 339 15.22 -8.22 -29.69
N ASP A 340 16.38 -8.81 -29.45
CA ASP A 340 17.63 -8.06 -29.40
C ASP A 340 17.89 -7.27 -30.70
N GLN A 341 17.63 -7.87 -31.87
CA GLN A 341 17.93 -7.26 -33.17
C GLN A 341 16.89 -6.21 -33.64
N PHE A 342 15.62 -6.37 -33.26
CA PHE A 342 14.50 -5.57 -33.80
C PHE A 342 13.63 -4.93 -32.71
N HIS A 343 14.12 -4.81 -31.46
CA HIS A 343 13.39 -4.11 -30.41
C HIS A 343 13.13 -2.65 -30.81
N PRO A 344 11.88 -2.15 -30.74
CA PRO A 344 11.54 -0.77 -31.11
C PRO A 344 12.37 0.29 -30.37
N ASP A 345 12.72 0.04 -29.11
CA ASP A 345 13.50 0.97 -28.28
C ASP A 345 14.93 1.23 -28.79
N ARG A 346 15.51 0.30 -29.56
CA ARG A 346 16.85 0.50 -30.16
C ARG A 346 16.81 1.50 -31.33
N PHE A 347 15.63 1.82 -31.83
CA PHE A 347 15.41 2.68 -33.01
C PHE A 347 14.64 3.97 -32.67
N LEU A 348 14.61 4.38 -31.39
CA LEU A 348 13.96 5.61 -30.93
C LEU A 348 14.52 6.88 -31.58
N THR A 349 15.82 6.87 -31.92
CA THR A 349 16.52 7.96 -32.59
C THR A 349 16.54 7.83 -34.12
N ALA A 350 15.99 6.74 -34.67
CA ALA A 350 15.94 6.48 -36.11
C ALA A 350 14.81 7.26 -36.80
N PRO A 351 14.88 7.47 -38.13
CA PRO A 351 13.83 8.16 -38.87
C PRO A 351 12.47 7.49 -38.71
N ILE A 352 11.43 8.33 -38.65
CA ILE A 352 10.04 7.91 -38.45
C ILE A 352 9.59 6.80 -39.42
N PRO A 353 9.93 6.81 -40.72
CA PRO A 353 9.54 5.74 -41.64
C PRO A 353 10.11 4.37 -41.24
N LEU A 354 11.40 4.32 -40.88
CA LEU A 354 12.09 3.09 -40.52
C LEU A 354 11.60 2.55 -39.16
N ARG A 355 11.36 3.45 -38.20
CA ARG A 355 10.83 3.06 -36.89
C ARG A 355 9.45 2.41 -37.00
N ARG A 356 8.56 2.96 -37.84
CA ARG A 356 7.23 2.35 -38.10
C ARG A 356 7.36 0.96 -38.72
N GLU A 357 8.28 0.80 -39.66
CA GLU A 357 8.54 -0.48 -40.32
C GLU A 357 9.09 -1.54 -39.35
N VAL A 358 9.96 -1.15 -38.42
CA VAL A 358 10.48 -2.04 -37.37
C VAL A 358 9.42 -2.38 -36.32
N GLU A 359 8.60 -1.41 -35.89
CA GLU A 359 7.48 -1.62 -34.97
C GLU A 359 6.46 -2.64 -35.53
N GLU A 360 6.19 -2.56 -36.83
CA GLU A 360 5.25 -3.46 -37.50
C GLU A 360 5.83 -4.87 -37.65
N ALA A 361 7.10 -4.98 -38.07
CA ALA A 361 7.79 -6.26 -38.14
C ALA A 361 7.90 -6.93 -36.76
N PHE A 362 8.17 -6.14 -35.70
CA PHE A 362 8.26 -6.63 -34.33
C PHE A 362 6.91 -7.13 -33.80
N ARG A 363 5.80 -6.50 -34.18
CA ARG A 363 4.44 -6.99 -33.84
C ARG A 363 4.21 -8.40 -34.39
N HIS A 364 4.61 -8.67 -35.63
CA HIS A 364 4.48 -10.00 -36.24
C HIS A 364 5.38 -11.05 -35.55
N ILE A 365 6.54 -10.65 -35.02
CA ILE A 365 7.42 -11.51 -34.22
C ILE A 365 6.72 -11.92 -32.91
N VAL A 366 6.16 -10.97 -32.17
CA VAL A 366 5.46 -11.21 -30.89
C VAL A 366 4.25 -12.12 -31.11
N GLN A 367 3.42 -11.83 -32.12
CA GLN A 367 2.25 -12.65 -32.44
C GLN A 367 2.62 -14.10 -32.81
N SER A 368 3.70 -14.27 -33.59
CA SER A 368 4.19 -15.61 -33.97
C SER A 368 4.73 -16.38 -32.77
N PHE A 369 5.42 -15.69 -31.85
CA PHE A 369 5.93 -16.26 -30.61
C PHE A 369 4.79 -16.75 -29.69
N GLU A 370 3.78 -15.92 -29.45
CA GLU A 370 2.64 -16.30 -28.61
C GLU A 370 1.90 -17.50 -29.17
N TYR A 371 1.68 -17.54 -30.49
CA TYR A 371 1.04 -18.65 -31.17
C TYR A 371 1.83 -19.97 -31.01
N LEU A 372 3.14 -19.96 -31.30
CA LEU A 372 3.97 -21.16 -31.17
C LEU A 372 4.15 -21.61 -29.72
N ARG A 373 4.22 -20.66 -28.78
CA ARG A 373 4.28 -20.92 -27.33
C ARG A 373 3.04 -21.67 -26.85
N GLN A 374 1.85 -21.22 -27.27
CA GLN A 374 0.58 -21.87 -26.94
C GLN A 374 0.49 -23.27 -27.56
N GLN A 375 0.89 -23.42 -28.82
CA GLN A 375 0.89 -24.71 -29.51
C GLN A 375 1.84 -25.74 -28.85
N ALA A 376 3.06 -25.33 -28.48
CA ALA A 376 4.02 -26.20 -27.79
C ALA A 376 3.54 -26.61 -26.39
N LEU A 377 2.87 -25.71 -25.67
CA LEU A 377 2.28 -25.99 -24.36
C LEU A 377 1.13 -27.00 -24.46
N GLN A 378 0.26 -26.86 -25.47
CA GLN A 378 -0.82 -27.82 -25.72
C GLN A 378 -0.29 -29.22 -26.07
N ILE A 379 0.74 -29.32 -26.93
CA ILE A 379 1.37 -30.61 -27.27
C ILE A 379 1.99 -31.27 -26.02
N ARG A 380 2.59 -30.48 -25.11
CA ARG A 380 3.12 -30.99 -23.83
C ARG A 380 2.02 -31.53 -22.92
N LEU A 381 0.89 -30.83 -22.82
CA LEU A 381 -0.27 -31.23 -22.02
C LEU A 381 -0.95 -32.51 -22.57
N GLN A 382 -1.02 -32.65 -23.89
CA GLN A 382 -1.54 -33.85 -24.56
C GLN A 382 -0.64 -35.07 -24.37
N ARG A 383 0.69 -34.90 -24.34
CA ARG A 383 1.64 -36.00 -24.03
C ARG A 383 1.55 -36.47 -22.57
N THR A 384 1.21 -35.58 -21.64
CA THR A 384 0.98 -35.95 -20.23
C THR A 384 -0.37 -36.62 -19.97
N THR A 385 -1.40 -36.32 -20.79
CA THR A 385 -2.75 -36.92 -20.67
C THR A 385 -2.89 -38.22 -21.48
N GLY A 386 -2.10 -38.42 -22.54
CA GLY A 386 -2.10 -39.65 -23.35
C GLY A 386 -1.50 -40.90 -22.69
N ARG A 387 -1.01 -40.82 -21.44
CA ARG A 387 -0.47 -41.98 -20.68
C ARG A 387 -1.50 -42.70 -19.80
N PHE A 388 -2.75 -42.25 -19.78
CA PHE A 388 -3.84 -42.92 -19.06
C PHE A 388 -5.00 -43.25 -20.03
N THR A 389 -4.84 -44.30 -20.83
CA THR A 389 -5.98 -45.05 -21.36
C THR A 389 -5.77 -46.52 -21.04
N ALA A 390 -6.82 -47.10 -20.45
CA ALA A 390 -6.82 -48.37 -19.73
C ALA A 390 -6.84 -49.60 -20.66
N THR A 391 -6.31 -50.72 -20.16
CA THR A 391 -6.68 -52.08 -20.57
C THR A 391 -7.08 -52.90 -19.32
N PRO A 392 -8.18 -53.70 -19.35
CA PRO A 392 -8.67 -54.46 -18.21
C PRO A 392 -8.27 -55.95 -18.20
N HIS A 393 -8.34 -56.55 -17.01
CA HIS A 393 -8.23 -57.98 -16.61
C HIS A 393 -6.85 -58.65 -16.74
N VAL A 394 -6.39 -59.48 -15.77
CA VAL A 394 -6.93 -60.79 -15.36
C VAL A 394 -6.48 -61.17 -13.92
N VAL A 395 -7.36 -61.87 -13.19
CA VAL A 395 -7.11 -62.58 -11.92
C VAL A 395 -6.33 -63.87 -12.16
N ARG A 396 -5.31 -64.17 -11.33
CA ARG A 396 -4.94 -65.56 -10.97
C ARG A 396 -4.17 -65.65 -9.63
N THR A 397 -4.70 -66.50 -8.78
CA THR A 397 -4.21 -67.03 -7.48
C THR A 397 -3.06 -68.03 -7.66
N THR A 398 -2.10 -68.11 -6.72
CA THR A 398 -1.81 -69.27 -5.81
C THR A 398 -0.37 -69.31 -5.25
N GLY A 399 -0.28 -69.53 -3.92
CA GLY A 399 0.77 -70.29 -3.19
C GLY A 399 2.06 -69.54 -2.81
N ALA A 400 2.79 -69.83 -1.73
CA ALA A 400 2.61 -70.57 -0.47
C ALA A 400 3.86 -70.26 0.42
N TYR A 401 3.69 -70.30 1.75
CA TYR A 401 4.65 -70.04 2.87
C TYR A 401 5.93 -70.94 2.89
N PRO A 402 7.01 -70.71 3.71
CA PRO A 402 6.96 -70.42 5.17
C PRO A 402 8.07 -69.57 5.87
N MET A 403 7.82 -69.30 7.16
CA MET A 403 8.68 -68.71 8.22
C MET A 403 9.97 -69.54 8.50
N ALA A 404 11.05 -69.15 9.22
CA ALA A 404 11.35 -68.26 10.36
C ALA A 404 12.92 -68.08 10.43
N PRO A 405 13.62 -67.58 11.49
CA PRO A 405 13.26 -66.82 12.71
C PRO A 405 14.10 -65.52 12.94
N LEU A 406 13.71 -64.72 13.95
CA LEU A 406 14.38 -63.51 14.44
C LEU A 406 15.59 -63.79 15.37
N PRO A 407 16.63 -62.93 15.42
CA PRO A 407 17.61 -62.88 16.49
C PRO A 407 17.30 -61.80 17.57
N PRO A 408 17.92 -61.88 18.77
CA PRO A 408 17.43 -61.26 20.00
C PRO A 408 17.88 -59.80 20.22
N THR A 409 17.10 -59.09 21.04
CA THR A 409 17.32 -57.72 21.54
C THR A 409 18.50 -57.63 22.53
N PRO A 410 19.33 -56.56 22.49
CA PRO A 410 20.33 -56.28 23.51
C PRO A 410 19.75 -55.50 24.71
N PRO A 411 20.43 -55.53 25.88
CA PRO A 411 19.88 -55.07 27.15
C PRO A 411 19.99 -53.56 27.39
N THR A 412 19.09 -53.06 28.23
CA THR A 412 18.91 -51.69 28.71
C THR A 412 20.09 -51.20 29.58
N PRO A 413 20.58 -49.95 29.41
CA PRO A 413 21.52 -49.32 30.34
C PRO A 413 20.81 -48.65 31.54
N PRO A 414 21.49 -48.46 32.68
CA PRO A 414 20.93 -47.92 33.94
C PRO A 414 20.73 -46.39 33.89
N PRO A 415 19.93 -45.80 34.81
CA PRO A 415 19.55 -44.40 34.74
C PRO A 415 20.70 -43.46 35.13
N PRO A 416 20.86 -42.30 34.46
CA PRO A 416 21.80 -41.28 34.89
C PRO A 416 21.28 -40.51 36.12
N ALA A 417 22.23 -40.15 37.00
CA ALA A 417 22.06 -39.31 38.18
C ALA A 417 21.47 -37.91 37.84
N PRO A 418 20.83 -37.22 38.82
CA PRO A 418 20.17 -35.95 38.55
C PRO A 418 21.19 -34.87 38.16
N PRO A 419 20.90 -34.03 37.15
CA PRO A 419 21.78 -32.92 36.80
C PRO A 419 21.80 -31.85 37.91
N PRO A 420 22.92 -31.14 38.08
CA PRO A 420 23.10 -30.13 39.12
C PRO A 420 22.20 -28.92 38.84
N GLN A 421 21.71 -28.28 39.91
CA GLN A 421 21.02 -26.99 39.87
C GLN A 421 21.92 -25.96 39.17
N LYS A 422 21.57 -25.59 37.93
CA LYS A 422 22.25 -24.54 37.19
C LYS A 422 21.67 -23.19 37.59
N ARG A 423 22.56 -22.34 38.09
CA ARG A 423 22.41 -20.88 38.27
C ARG A 423 21.58 -20.28 37.13
N THR A 424 20.58 -19.49 37.49
CA THR A 424 19.80 -18.62 36.60
C THR A 424 20.73 -17.67 35.85
N ALA A 425 21.12 -18.06 34.64
CA ALA A 425 21.78 -17.18 33.68
C ALA A 425 20.70 -16.40 32.93
N THR A 426 20.76 -15.07 32.97
CA THR A 426 19.94 -14.18 32.15
C THR A 426 20.09 -14.58 30.68
N ARG A 427 18.97 -14.84 29.98
CA ARG A 427 19.02 -15.16 28.53
C ARG A 427 19.36 -13.87 27.79
N THR A 428 20.51 -13.82 27.10
CA THR A 428 20.76 -12.76 26.12
C THR A 428 19.83 -12.97 24.92
N PRO A 429 19.13 -11.93 24.44
CA PRO A 429 18.25 -12.05 23.28
C PRO A 429 19.09 -12.39 22.03
N ASN A 430 18.69 -13.41 21.28
CA ASN A 430 19.33 -13.69 19.99
C ASN A 430 18.91 -12.63 18.96
N PRO A 431 19.79 -12.33 17.97
CA PRO A 431 19.40 -11.47 16.85
C PRO A 431 18.14 -12.00 16.17
N VAL A 432 17.26 -11.09 15.74
CA VAL A 432 16.01 -11.41 15.04
C VAL A 432 16.34 -12.12 13.73
N LYS A 433 16.35 -13.45 13.76
CA LYS A 433 16.48 -14.29 12.56
C LYS A 433 15.16 -14.27 11.77
N PRO A 434 15.23 -14.19 10.43
CA PRO A 434 14.04 -14.23 9.58
C PRO A 434 13.31 -15.56 9.76
N THR A 435 11.98 -15.48 9.83
CA THR A 435 11.10 -16.62 10.09
C THR A 435 10.90 -17.50 8.86
N GLY A 436 11.29 -17.01 7.67
CA GLY A 436 11.11 -17.70 6.39
C GLY A 436 9.72 -17.49 5.79
N ASN A 437 8.83 -16.76 6.49
CA ASN A 437 7.54 -16.33 6.00
C ASN A 437 7.55 -14.80 5.84
N ALA A 438 7.50 -14.34 4.59
CA ALA A 438 7.59 -12.91 4.25
C ALA A 438 6.47 -12.05 4.88
N GLU A 439 5.29 -12.63 5.11
CA GLU A 439 4.18 -11.93 5.76
C GLU A 439 4.44 -11.71 7.26
N VAL A 440 5.01 -12.72 7.93
CA VAL A 440 5.38 -12.64 9.34
C VAL A 440 6.57 -11.71 9.54
N ASP A 441 7.57 -11.79 8.68
CA ASP A 441 8.74 -10.91 8.74
C ASP A 441 8.35 -9.43 8.54
N ALA A 442 7.45 -9.13 7.58
CA ALA A 442 6.91 -7.79 7.40
C ALA A 442 6.08 -7.31 8.61
N ALA A 443 5.32 -8.21 9.24
CA ALA A 443 4.57 -7.89 10.45
C ALA A 443 5.48 -7.58 11.65
N ILE A 444 6.61 -8.29 11.77
CA ILE A 444 7.64 -8.01 12.79
C ILE A 444 8.20 -6.59 12.58
N ASP A 445 8.56 -6.23 11.35
CA ASP A 445 9.08 -4.90 11.04
C ASP A 445 8.05 -3.79 11.36
N ASP A 446 6.78 -4.02 11.03
CA ASP A 446 5.68 -3.11 11.40
C ASP A 446 5.53 -2.97 12.91
N PHE A 447 5.63 -4.07 13.65
CA PHE A 447 5.52 -4.07 15.11
C PHE A 447 6.69 -3.33 15.77
N LEU A 448 7.92 -3.55 15.30
CA LEU A 448 9.09 -2.82 15.80
C LEU A 448 8.99 -1.32 15.49
N ALA A 449 8.53 -0.95 14.30
CA ALA A 449 8.28 0.45 13.95
C ALA A 449 7.17 1.09 14.81
N TYR A 450 6.18 0.31 15.25
CA TYR A 450 5.18 0.76 16.22
C TYR A 450 5.80 1.03 17.60
N LEU A 451 6.61 0.10 18.12
CA LEU A 451 7.30 0.29 19.41
C LEU A 451 8.28 1.48 19.39
N ASP A 452 8.85 1.79 18.22
CA ASP A 452 9.68 2.98 18.03
C ASP A 452 8.88 4.28 17.79
N ASP A 453 7.55 4.27 17.96
CA ASP A 453 6.64 5.40 17.75
C ASP A 453 6.67 5.97 16.31
N GLN A 454 7.10 5.16 15.33
CA GLN A 454 7.19 5.54 13.91
C GLN A 454 5.89 5.27 13.13
N LYS A 455 5.06 4.36 13.62
CA LYS A 455 3.76 4.02 13.03
C LYS A 455 2.67 4.06 14.10
N ALA A 456 1.48 4.56 13.75
CA ALA A 456 0.34 4.54 14.66
C ALA A 456 -0.27 3.13 14.77
N PRO A 457 -0.89 2.76 15.91
CA PRO A 457 -1.43 1.41 16.12
C PRO A 457 -2.42 0.98 15.02
N LEU A 458 -3.26 1.91 14.56
CA LEU A 458 -4.26 1.68 13.53
C LEU A 458 -3.65 1.24 12.18
N VAL A 459 -2.48 1.78 11.84
CA VAL A 459 -1.77 1.49 10.59
C VAL A 459 -1.20 0.07 10.60
N VAL A 460 -0.75 -0.38 11.77
CA VAL A 460 -0.14 -1.70 11.97
C VAL A 460 -1.14 -2.71 12.55
N SER A 461 -2.44 -2.42 12.54
CA SER A 461 -3.48 -3.22 13.19
C SER A 461 -3.47 -4.69 12.80
N ASP A 462 -3.36 -4.96 11.50
CA ASP A 462 -3.36 -6.33 10.97
C ASP A 462 -2.06 -7.05 11.38
N SER A 463 -0.91 -6.37 11.37
CA SER A 463 0.40 -6.88 11.80
C SER A 463 0.44 -7.17 13.31
N LEU A 464 -0.07 -6.25 14.14
CA LEU A 464 -0.20 -6.43 15.59
C LEU A 464 -1.15 -7.59 15.93
N SER A 465 -2.29 -7.67 15.24
CA SER A 465 -3.27 -8.75 15.42
C SER A 465 -2.70 -10.11 15.00
N LEU A 466 -1.84 -10.16 13.99
CA LEU A 466 -1.18 -11.37 13.54
C LEU A 466 -0.17 -11.89 14.57
N LEU A 467 0.62 -10.98 15.16
CA LEU A 467 1.70 -11.33 16.09
C LEU A 467 1.23 -11.58 17.53
N LEU A 468 0.27 -10.79 18.02
CA LEU A 468 -0.17 -10.83 19.41
C LEU A 468 -1.37 -11.76 19.62
N ARG A 469 -1.80 -12.48 18.58
CA ARG A 469 -2.99 -13.34 18.60
C ARG A 469 -2.97 -14.36 19.75
N THR A 470 -4.09 -14.49 20.45
CA THR A 470 -4.28 -15.45 21.56
C THR A 470 -5.10 -16.69 21.18
N GLU A 471 -5.69 -16.71 19.98
CA GLU A 471 -6.45 -17.85 19.46
C GLU A 471 -5.72 -18.53 18.29
N PRO A 472 -5.77 -19.87 18.18
CA PRO A 472 -5.18 -20.58 17.06
C PRO A 472 -5.92 -20.28 15.73
N PRO A 473 -5.23 -20.31 14.58
CA PRO A 473 -3.81 -20.62 14.39
C PRO A 473 -2.88 -19.44 14.71
N PHE A 474 -1.79 -19.73 15.44
CA PHE A 474 -0.76 -18.75 15.80
C PHE A 474 0.24 -18.58 14.65
N ALA A 475 0.49 -17.35 14.22
CA ALA A 475 1.53 -17.06 13.23
C ALA A 475 2.94 -17.20 13.84
N LEU A 476 3.09 -16.79 15.10
CA LEU A 476 4.30 -16.97 15.90
C LEU A 476 3.93 -17.43 17.32
N PRO A 477 4.77 -18.29 17.93
CA PRO A 477 4.61 -18.62 19.33
C PRO A 477 4.93 -17.40 20.20
N ARG A 478 4.20 -17.25 21.31
CA ARG A 478 4.32 -16.13 22.27
C ARG A 478 5.75 -15.95 22.78
N GLU A 479 6.48 -17.04 23.02
CA GLU A 479 7.87 -17.01 23.50
C GLU A 479 8.80 -16.33 22.48
N ARG A 480 8.48 -16.46 21.19
CA ARG A 480 9.24 -15.81 20.11
C ARG A 480 8.92 -14.33 20.03
N VAL A 481 7.66 -13.93 20.26
CA VAL A 481 7.27 -12.51 20.36
C VAL A 481 7.98 -11.85 21.55
N ALA A 482 8.05 -12.54 22.69
CA ALA A 482 8.78 -12.05 23.87
C ALA A 482 10.28 -11.87 23.57
N GLU A 483 10.91 -12.79 22.83
CA GLU A 483 12.31 -12.66 22.40
C GLU A 483 12.53 -11.45 21.46
N ILE A 484 11.59 -11.17 20.56
CA ILE A 484 11.65 -10.00 19.66
C ILE A 484 11.57 -8.70 20.47
N VAL A 485 10.61 -8.60 21.39
CA VAL A 485 10.46 -7.43 22.27
C VAL A 485 11.68 -7.25 23.16
N ALA A 486 12.23 -8.33 23.72
CA ALA A 486 13.45 -8.28 24.51
C ALA A 486 14.67 -7.83 23.69
N GLY A 487 14.79 -8.28 22.43
CA GLY A 487 15.84 -7.84 21.51
C GLY A 487 15.74 -6.35 21.18
N TRP A 488 14.53 -5.86 20.91
CA TRP A 488 14.25 -4.44 20.72
C TRP A 488 14.59 -3.62 21.96
N ALA A 489 14.12 -4.05 23.14
CA ALA A 489 14.35 -3.36 24.40
C ALA A 489 15.83 -3.28 24.74
N TYR A 490 16.61 -4.32 24.46
CA TYR A 490 18.07 -4.33 24.65
C TYR A 490 18.76 -3.30 23.75
N ASN A 491 18.38 -3.23 22.47
CA ASN A 491 18.92 -2.25 21.53
C ASN A 491 18.57 -0.82 21.95
N GLN A 492 17.32 -0.56 22.33
CA GLN A 492 16.87 0.76 22.79
C GLN A 492 17.51 1.17 24.11
N ALA A 493 17.65 0.24 25.07
CA ALA A 493 18.32 0.49 26.34
C ALA A 493 19.78 0.92 26.13
N SER A 494 20.48 0.24 25.22
CA SER A 494 21.86 0.59 24.85
C SER A 494 21.96 1.95 24.16
N GLN A 495 21.08 2.25 23.20
CA GLN A 495 21.10 3.51 22.46
C GLN A 495 20.71 4.71 23.33
N ARG A 496 19.74 4.54 24.23
CA ARG A 496 19.19 5.63 25.07
C ARG A 496 19.84 5.73 26.45
N GLN A 497 20.80 4.86 26.77
CA GLN A 497 21.43 4.74 28.09
C GLN A 497 20.40 4.64 29.24
N ARG A 498 19.35 3.84 29.03
CA ARG A 498 18.28 3.60 30.00
C ARG A 498 18.27 2.14 30.47
N PRO A 499 17.76 1.86 31.68
CA PRO A 499 17.68 0.49 32.18
C PRO A 499 16.72 -0.36 31.31
N LEU A 500 17.00 -1.66 31.21
CA LEU A 500 16.25 -2.55 30.32
C LEU A 500 14.79 -2.68 30.74
N ASN A 501 14.54 -2.70 32.06
CA ASN A 501 13.20 -2.79 32.62
C ASN A 501 12.27 -1.65 32.18
N GLU A 502 12.79 -0.44 31.95
CA GLU A 502 11.99 0.69 31.44
C GLU A 502 11.59 0.48 29.98
N MET A 503 12.47 -0.08 29.16
CA MET A 503 12.15 -0.34 27.75
C MET A 503 11.18 -1.51 27.64
N LEU A 504 11.34 -2.56 28.45
CA LEU A 504 10.37 -3.66 28.52
C LEU A 504 8.99 -3.18 29.01
N LEU A 505 8.97 -2.28 29.98
CA LEU A 505 7.73 -1.68 30.46
C LEU A 505 7.08 -0.80 29.38
N ALA A 506 7.86 0.01 28.67
CA ALA A 506 7.37 0.83 27.56
C ALA A 506 6.73 -0.03 26.46
N ALA A 507 7.37 -1.15 26.08
CA ALA A 507 6.76 -2.07 25.12
C ALA A 507 5.45 -2.69 25.62
N LEU A 508 5.36 -3.05 26.89
CA LEU A 508 4.11 -3.55 27.49
C LEU A 508 3.02 -2.48 27.51
N GLU A 509 3.38 -1.23 27.81
CA GLU A 509 2.48 -0.08 27.76
C GLU A 509 1.98 0.17 26.34
N ASP A 510 2.85 0.10 25.32
CA ASP A 510 2.48 0.28 23.92
C ASP A 510 1.59 -0.87 23.42
N ILE A 511 1.85 -2.12 23.82
CA ILE A 511 0.97 -3.26 23.52
C ILE A 511 -0.40 -3.05 24.17
N ARG A 512 -0.44 -2.61 25.44
CA ARG A 512 -1.68 -2.28 26.15
C ARG A 512 -2.42 -1.10 25.52
N HIS A 513 -1.69 -0.11 25.02
CA HIS A 513 -2.27 0.99 24.29
C HIS A 513 -2.97 0.51 23.00
N ALA A 514 -2.36 -0.42 22.26
CA ALA A 514 -2.97 -1.04 21.09
C ALA A 514 -4.22 -1.88 21.43
N GLU A 515 -4.19 -2.58 22.57
CA GLU A 515 -5.33 -3.32 23.12
C GLU A 515 -6.50 -2.40 23.49
N ARG A 516 -6.24 -1.35 24.28
CA ARG A 516 -7.22 -0.33 24.68
C ARG A 516 -7.84 0.39 23.49
N ALA A 517 -7.06 0.64 22.44
CA ALA A 517 -7.55 1.21 21.19
C ALA A 517 -8.42 0.23 20.37
N ARG A 518 -8.65 -1.00 20.85
CA ARG A 518 -9.41 -2.08 20.20
C ARG A 518 -8.91 -2.43 18.79
N VAL A 519 -7.60 -2.29 18.61
CA VAL A 519 -6.94 -2.51 17.32
C VAL A 519 -6.55 -3.98 17.13
N LEU A 520 -6.43 -4.73 18.23
CA LEU A 520 -6.05 -6.15 18.24
C LEU A 520 -7.27 -7.05 18.07
N LYS A 521 -7.28 -7.87 17.02
CA LYS A 521 -8.30 -8.90 16.77
C LYS A 521 -7.88 -10.24 17.41
N ALA A 522 -8.83 -10.99 17.97
CA ALA A 522 -8.59 -12.31 18.60
C ALA A 522 -7.49 -12.28 19.71
N PHE A 523 -7.49 -11.20 20.48
CA PHE A 523 -6.59 -10.96 21.61
C PHE A 523 -7.36 -11.04 22.93
N ASN A 524 -6.89 -11.88 23.85
CA ASN A 524 -7.43 -12.04 25.19
C ASN A 524 -6.40 -11.54 26.22
N PRO A 525 -6.62 -10.34 26.81
CA PRO A 525 -5.66 -9.72 27.73
C PRO A 525 -5.43 -10.56 29.00
N ASP A 526 -6.48 -11.18 29.54
CA ASP A 526 -6.41 -11.94 30.80
C ASP A 526 -5.44 -13.12 30.70
N THR A 527 -5.45 -13.80 29.56
CA THR A 527 -4.58 -14.95 29.30
C THR A 527 -3.20 -14.57 28.76
N PHE A 528 -3.11 -13.43 28.05
CA PHE A 528 -1.89 -13.03 27.38
C PHE A 528 -0.88 -12.42 28.35
N TYR A 529 -1.27 -11.41 29.13
CA TYR A 529 -0.31 -10.60 29.87
C TYR A 529 0.38 -11.38 30.99
N GLU A 530 -0.34 -12.22 31.73
CA GLU A 530 0.26 -13.01 32.82
C GLU A 530 1.39 -13.88 32.29
N ALA A 531 1.11 -14.62 31.22
CA ALA A 531 2.06 -15.50 30.60
C ALA A 531 3.20 -14.68 29.93
N PHE A 532 2.86 -13.67 29.14
CA PHE A 532 3.83 -12.87 28.37
C PHE A 532 4.82 -12.12 29.26
N VAL A 533 4.37 -11.60 30.41
CA VAL A 533 5.25 -11.00 31.40
C VAL A 533 6.21 -12.02 31.99
N ALA A 534 5.75 -13.24 32.27
CA ALA A 534 6.63 -14.32 32.74
C ALA A 534 7.73 -14.65 31.72
N ASP A 535 7.42 -14.62 30.43
CA ASP A 535 8.42 -14.82 29.38
C ASP A 535 9.42 -13.64 29.30
N LEU A 536 8.94 -12.39 29.41
CA LEU A 536 9.81 -11.20 29.41
C LEU A 536 10.74 -11.14 30.62
N MET A 537 10.29 -11.63 31.78
CA MET A 537 11.13 -11.69 32.99
C MET A 537 12.39 -12.54 32.81
N LEU A 538 12.36 -13.56 31.96
CA LEU A 538 13.53 -14.40 31.68
C LEU A 538 14.67 -13.62 30.99
N PHE A 539 14.36 -12.49 30.37
CA PHE A 539 15.32 -11.61 29.70
C PHE A 539 15.72 -10.40 30.55
N CYS A 540 15.02 -10.13 31.65
CA CYS A 540 15.34 -9.04 32.57
C CYS A 540 16.52 -9.44 33.49
N PRO A 541 17.57 -8.60 33.65
CA PRO A 541 18.67 -8.86 34.58
C PRO A 541 18.17 -9.04 36.00
N PRO A 542 18.76 -9.96 36.80
CA PRO A 542 18.34 -10.20 38.18
C PRO A 542 18.36 -8.95 39.06
N GLU A 543 19.26 -8.01 38.76
CA GLU A 543 19.38 -6.72 39.47
C GLU A 543 18.20 -5.77 39.21
N GLU A 544 17.51 -5.93 38.07
CA GLU A 544 16.38 -5.08 37.66
C GLU A 544 15.01 -5.76 37.86
N GLN A 545 14.98 -7.07 38.13
CA GLN A 545 13.76 -7.87 38.22
C GLN A 545 12.81 -7.44 39.34
N GLU A 546 13.34 -7.10 40.52
CA GLU A 546 12.52 -6.60 41.64
C GLU A 546 11.83 -5.28 41.30
N LEU A 547 12.57 -4.36 40.65
CA LEU A 547 12.06 -3.05 40.27
C LEU A 547 11.07 -3.15 39.10
N PHE A 548 11.30 -4.08 38.17
CA PHE A 548 10.36 -4.40 37.10
C PHE A 548 9.06 -4.96 37.67
N GLN A 549 9.13 -5.93 38.60
CA GLN A 549 7.96 -6.48 39.27
C GLN A 549 7.17 -5.43 40.05
N LEU A 550 7.85 -4.52 40.75
CA LEU A 550 7.20 -3.41 41.46
C LEU A 550 6.44 -2.49 40.51
N LYS A 551 7.07 -2.05 39.41
CA LYS A 551 6.43 -1.20 38.39
C LYS A 551 5.28 -1.91 37.68
N LEU A 552 5.41 -3.22 37.47
CA LEU A 552 4.39 -4.05 36.85
C LEU A 552 3.20 -4.31 37.78
N GLY A 553 3.45 -4.38 39.09
CA GLY A 553 2.44 -4.36 40.15
C GLY A 553 1.61 -3.07 40.13
N ALA A 554 2.26 -1.90 40.05
CA ALA A 554 1.57 -0.61 39.88
C ALA A 554 0.76 -0.54 38.57
N LEU A 555 1.28 -1.14 37.49
CA LEU A 555 0.56 -1.29 36.22
C LEU A 555 -0.66 -2.23 36.36
N ARG A 556 -0.59 -3.28 37.19
CA ARG A 556 -1.67 -4.24 37.50
C ARG A 556 -2.73 -3.69 38.44
N ASP A 557 -2.35 -2.90 39.45
CA ASP A 557 -3.30 -2.32 40.40
C ASP A 557 -4.13 -1.22 39.74
N PHE A 558 -3.58 -0.53 38.73
CA PHE A 558 -4.32 0.34 37.80
C PHE A 558 -5.34 -0.43 36.93
N LEU A 559 -5.22 -1.76 36.83
CA LEU A 559 -6.12 -2.63 36.03
C LEU A 559 -7.23 -3.31 36.85
N ARG A 560 -7.13 -3.36 38.19
CA ARG A 560 -8.19 -3.94 39.05
C ARG A 560 -9.26 -2.93 39.49
N HIS A 561 -9.04 -1.64 39.27
CA HIS A 561 -9.95 -0.55 39.63
C HIS A 561 -10.50 0.23 38.41
N ALA A 562 -10.48 -0.37 37.22
CA ALA A 562 -11.05 0.20 36.00
C ALA A 562 -12.31 -0.55 35.58
#